data_AF-A0A812PWH4-F1
#
_entry.id   AF-A0A812PWH4-F1
#
_cell.length_a   1.000
_cell.length_b   1.000
_cell.length_c   1.000
_cell.angle_alpha   90.00
_cell.angle_beta   90.00
_cell.angle_gamma   90.00
#
_symmetry.space_group_name_H-M   'P 1'
#
loop_
_entity.id
_entity.type
_entity.pdbx_description
1 polymer ?
#
loop_
_entity_poly.entity_id
_entity_poly.type
_entity_poly.pdbx_seq_one_letter_code
_entity_poly.pdbx_strand_id
1 'polypeptide(L)'
;SCRGNVSCSTFQIVESQAGTLECWQGTGYDCFQKRKEVKVRAAKRFMRGRYRVLKDLRGFEVTGLQYAFSKTALGSDVEEAVKMCNHTCLSSLQCQAWRYSTGDGCWFDRGELAYPPTTDTFIQGTEAAALVVAGAYVQRICEVPQDLHEHVATTTIMPAMSTPPLMTPPPIAEVSIPIINATALPKPVLPAAHTKADQFPSTSLPSSSSKPTTTAMPTSTLPNASHAVLPRARAGAGAHVHDAVGEADKFPGSFLRVLTS
;
A
#
# COMPACT_ATOMS: atom_id res chain seq x y z
N SER A 1 17.23 -7.03 -18.56
CA SER A 1 16.41 -5.94 -19.14
C SER A 1 15.33 -5.51 -18.16
N CYS A 2 15.18 -4.20 -17.89
CA CYS A 2 14.15 -3.68 -16.97
C CYS A 2 12.70 -3.98 -17.39
N ARG A 3 12.47 -4.28 -18.67
CA ARG A 3 11.14 -4.50 -19.21
C ARG A 3 10.67 -5.95 -19.12
N GLY A 4 11.59 -6.90 -18.89
CA GLY A 4 11.27 -8.33 -18.90
C GLY A 4 10.55 -8.84 -17.64
N ASN A 5 10.60 -8.09 -16.54
CA ASN A 5 9.96 -8.50 -15.29
C ASN A 5 8.50 -8.03 -15.27
N VAL A 6 7.57 -8.96 -15.52
CA VAL A 6 6.13 -8.67 -15.49
C VAL A 6 5.55 -8.47 -14.09
N SER A 7 6.30 -8.76 -13.04
CA SER A 7 5.87 -8.51 -11.66
C SER A 7 6.39 -7.17 -11.14
N CYS A 8 7.32 -6.53 -11.87
CA CYS A 8 7.89 -5.25 -11.51
C CYS A 8 6.86 -4.12 -11.69
N SER A 9 6.62 -3.37 -10.61
CA SER A 9 5.72 -2.22 -10.56
C SER A 9 6.41 -0.92 -10.96
N THR A 10 7.69 -0.74 -10.60
CA THR A 10 8.51 0.41 -10.99
C THR A 10 9.93 -0.02 -11.34
N PHE A 11 10.52 0.65 -12.33
CA PHE A 11 11.94 0.52 -12.63
C PHE A 11 12.64 1.87 -12.69
N GLN A 12 13.94 1.82 -12.43
CA GLN A 12 14.86 2.92 -12.64
C GLN A 12 16.08 2.39 -13.42
N ILE A 13 16.50 3.15 -14.43
CA ILE A 13 17.79 2.98 -15.09
C ILE A 13 18.72 3.99 -14.44
N VAL A 14 19.76 3.48 -13.80
CA VAL A 14 20.71 4.29 -13.07
C VAL A 14 22.10 4.12 -13.66
N GLU A 15 22.87 5.19 -13.69
CA GLU A 15 24.29 5.14 -14.03
C GLU A 15 25.09 5.12 -12.73
N SER A 16 25.88 4.07 -12.55
CA SER A 16 26.81 3.94 -11.44
C SER A 16 27.98 4.93 -11.60
N GLN A 17 28.77 5.10 -10.54
CA GLN A 17 30.00 5.91 -10.59
C GLN A 17 31.00 5.40 -11.65
N ALA A 18 30.97 4.11 -11.96
CA ALA A 18 31.79 3.49 -13.02
C ALA A 18 31.25 3.72 -14.44
N GLY A 19 30.20 4.52 -14.63
CA GLY A 19 29.56 4.77 -15.93
C GLY A 19 28.74 3.60 -16.47
N THR A 20 28.58 2.53 -15.69
CA THR A 20 27.78 1.36 -16.08
C THR A 20 26.31 1.63 -15.79
N LEU A 21 25.45 1.32 -16.76
CA LEU A 21 23.99 1.37 -16.60
C LEU A 21 23.48 0.14 -15.86
N GLU A 22 22.72 0.36 -14.80
CA GLU A 22 22.08 -0.68 -14.00
C GLU A 22 20.57 -0.53 -14.03
N CYS A 23 19.90 -1.67 -13.95
CA CYS A 23 18.45 -1.73 -13.84
C CYS A 23 18.03 -2.03 -12.41
N TRP A 24 17.36 -1.08 -11.77
CA TRP A 24 16.82 -1.25 -10.42
C TRP A 24 15.31 -1.40 -10.51
N GLN A 25 14.79 -2.45 -9.89
CA GLN A 25 13.36 -2.79 -9.90
C GLN A 25 12.85 -2.91 -8.47
N GLY A 26 11.62 -2.45 -8.23
CA GLY A 26 10.99 -2.58 -6.93
C GLY A 26 9.66 -1.84 -6.85
N THR A 27 9.15 -1.67 -5.63
CA THR A 27 7.90 -0.97 -5.36
C THR A 27 8.07 0.56 -5.23
N GLY A 28 9.32 1.00 -5.05
CA GLY A 28 9.69 2.41 -4.94
C GLY A 28 9.33 3.01 -3.59
N TYR A 29 10.05 2.60 -2.54
CA TYR A 29 10.02 3.29 -1.24
C TYR A 29 10.97 4.48 -1.24
N ASP A 30 10.62 5.52 -0.48
CA ASP A 30 11.45 6.72 -0.27
C ASP A 30 11.89 7.42 -1.56
N CYS A 31 11.01 7.49 -2.56
CA CYS A 31 11.30 8.15 -3.84
C CYS A 31 11.68 9.64 -3.71
N PHE A 32 11.38 10.27 -2.58
CA PHE A 32 11.62 11.69 -2.32
C PHE A 32 12.99 11.98 -1.71
N GLN A 33 13.70 10.95 -1.27
CA GLN A 33 15.04 11.14 -0.70
C GLN A 33 16.07 11.26 -1.83
N LYS A 34 16.83 12.36 -1.83
CA LYS A 34 17.95 12.54 -2.76
C LYS A 34 19.01 11.47 -2.46
N ARG A 35 19.30 10.62 -3.43
CA ARG A 35 20.40 9.65 -3.36
C ARG A 35 21.68 10.34 -3.83
N LYS A 36 22.72 10.37 -3.00
CA LYS A 36 23.95 11.15 -3.27
C LYS A 36 24.86 10.53 -4.33
N GLU A 37 24.61 9.30 -4.77
CA GLU A 37 25.61 8.51 -5.51
C GLU A 37 25.11 7.90 -6.81
N VAL A 38 23.90 8.24 -7.24
CA VAL A 38 23.23 7.53 -8.33
C VAL A 38 22.59 8.53 -9.29
N LYS A 39 23.03 8.51 -10.56
CA LYS A 39 22.43 9.34 -11.61
C LYS A 39 21.30 8.57 -12.28
N VAL A 40 20.06 8.92 -11.94
CA VAL A 40 18.88 8.34 -12.58
C VAL A 40 18.80 8.84 -14.02
N ARG A 41 18.91 7.92 -14.99
CA ARG A 41 18.81 8.21 -16.43
C ARG A 41 17.38 8.09 -16.93
N ALA A 42 16.62 7.15 -16.39
CA ALA A 42 15.20 6.99 -16.68
C ALA A 42 14.50 6.34 -15.49
N ALA A 43 13.21 6.64 -15.30
CA ALA A 43 12.36 5.96 -14.35
C ALA A 43 10.95 5.88 -14.90
N LYS A 44 10.25 4.77 -14.63
CA LYS A 44 8.85 4.63 -15.01
C LYS A 44 8.14 3.65 -14.09
N ARG A 45 6.85 3.91 -13.88
CA ARG A 45 5.90 3.01 -13.21
C ARG A 45 5.05 2.31 -14.28
N PHE A 46 4.83 1.01 -14.13
CA PHE A 46 3.98 0.25 -15.03
C PHE A 46 2.57 0.19 -14.48
N MET A 47 1.62 0.76 -15.19
CA MET A 47 0.19 0.51 -14.96
C MET A 47 -0.20 -0.69 -15.82
N ARG A 48 -0.69 -1.75 -15.19
CA ARG A 48 -0.99 -3.02 -15.88
C ARG A 48 -2.48 -3.28 -15.92
N GLY A 49 -2.99 -3.39 -17.14
CA GLY A 49 -4.38 -3.74 -17.42
C GLY A 49 -5.39 -2.67 -16.97
N ARG A 50 -6.66 -3.07 -17.02
CA ARG A 50 -7.76 -2.28 -16.48
C ARG A 50 -8.12 -2.77 -15.09
N TYR A 51 -8.80 -1.90 -14.36
CA TYR A 51 -9.33 -2.23 -13.05
C TYR A 51 -10.72 -1.64 -12.91
N ARG A 52 -11.48 -2.18 -11.95
CA ARG A 52 -12.71 -1.57 -11.46
C ARG A 52 -12.62 -1.39 -9.96
N VAL A 53 -13.28 -0.34 -9.46
CA VAL A 53 -13.46 -0.12 -8.03
C VAL A 53 -14.64 -0.96 -7.57
N LEU A 54 -14.41 -1.86 -6.63
CA LEU A 54 -15.45 -2.67 -5.99
C LEU A 54 -16.08 -1.94 -4.81
N LYS A 55 -15.30 -1.13 -4.08
CA LYS A 55 -15.77 -0.36 -2.93
C LYS A 55 -14.92 0.90 -2.70
N ASP A 56 -15.59 2.00 -2.38
CA ASP A 56 -14.97 3.23 -1.87
C ASP A 56 -14.61 3.02 -0.39
N LEU A 57 -13.35 3.32 -0.03
CA LEU A 57 -12.81 3.11 1.32
C LEU A 57 -12.69 4.42 2.13
N ARG A 58 -13.33 5.51 1.71
CA ARG A 58 -13.49 6.69 2.57
C ARG A 58 -14.18 6.30 3.88
N GLY A 59 -13.59 6.68 5.01
CA GLY A 59 -14.11 6.30 6.33
C GLY A 59 -13.85 4.84 6.73
N PHE A 60 -12.93 4.14 6.05
CA PHE A 60 -12.51 2.79 6.42
C PHE A 60 -11.01 2.76 6.75
N GLU A 61 -10.70 2.18 7.91
CA GLU A 61 -9.38 1.67 8.20
C GLU A 61 -9.26 0.26 7.61
N VAL A 62 -8.15 0.01 6.92
CA VAL A 62 -7.87 -1.31 6.36
C VAL A 62 -6.59 -1.86 6.97
N THR A 63 -6.72 -3.00 7.65
CA THR A 63 -5.60 -3.70 8.28
C THR A 63 -4.79 -4.49 7.25
N GLY A 64 -3.51 -4.74 7.54
CA GLY A 64 -2.65 -5.52 6.65
C GLY A 64 -2.18 -4.77 5.40
N LEU A 65 -2.41 -3.45 5.33
CA LEU A 65 -1.79 -2.61 4.31
C LEU A 65 -0.35 -2.27 4.69
N GLN A 66 0.45 -1.96 3.67
CA GLN A 66 1.84 -1.57 3.79
C GLN A 66 1.98 -0.07 3.55
N TYR A 67 2.81 0.58 4.36
CA TYR A 67 3.06 2.00 4.29
C TYR A 67 3.87 2.36 3.04
N ALA A 68 3.42 3.35 2.28
CA ALA A 68 4.14 3.85 1.10
C ALA A 68 4.88 5.15 1.38
N PHE A 69 4.18 6.16 1.90
CA PHE A 69 4.73 7.50 2.15
C PHE A 69 3.86 8.30 3.13
N SER A 70 4.48 9.29 3.78
CA SER A 70 3.82 10.11 4.79
C SER A 70 2.88 11.14 4.17
N LYS A 71 1.93 11.64 4.96
CA LYS A 71 1.10 12.80 4.58
C LYS A 71 1.90 14.05 4.18
N THR A 72 3.16 14.16 4.59
CA THR A 72 4.03 15.31 4.32
C THR A 72 4.90 15.14 3.08
N ALA A 73 4.89 13.96 2.44
CA ALA A 73 5.79 13.63 1.33
C ALA A 73 5.64 14.55 0.11
N LEU A 74 4.44 15.12 -0.08
CA LEU A 74 4.11 16.06 -1.16
C LEU A 74 3.73 17.45 -0.64
N GLY A 75 4.17 17.79 0.57
CA GLY A 75 3.78 19.06 1.21
C GLY A 75 2.29 19.08 1.55
N SER A 76 1.59 20.16 1.18
CA SER A 76 0.16 20.37 1.47
C SER A 76 -0.77 19.93 0.33
N ASP A 77 -0.25 19.35 -0.75
CA ASP A 77 -1.06 18.94 -1.90
C ASP A 77 -1.69 17.56 -1.69
N VAL A 78 -2.89 17.57 -1.10
CA VAL A 78 -3.65 16.36 -0.79
C VAL A 78 -4.12 15.66 -2.06
N GLU A 79 -4.48 16.39 -3.12
CA GLU A 79 -5.00 15.81 -4.35
C GLU A 79 -3.91 15.01 -5.07
N GLU A 80 -2.71 15.58 -5.20
CA GLU A 80 -1.57 14.89 -5.77
C GLU A 80 -1.15 13.69 -4.91
N ALA A 81 -1.26 13.80 -3.57
CA ALA A 81 -0.99 12.68 -2.67
C ALA A 81 -1.97 11.52 -2.81
N VAL A 82 -3.26 11.80 -2.95
CA VAL A 82 -4.29 10.78 -3.23
C VAL A 82 -4.01 10.09 -4.57
N LYS A 83 -3.73 10.87 -5.62
CA LYS A 83 -3.41 10.35 -6.95
C LYS A 83 -2.16 9.48 -6.94
N MET A 84 -1.12 9.90 -6.23
CA MET A 84 0.10 9.13 -6.08
C MET A 84 -0.11 7.83 -5.29
N CYS A 85 -0.95 7.85 -4.26
CA CYS A 85 -1.30 6.67 -3.49
C CYS A 85 -2.04 5.64 -4.37
N ASN A 86 -3.02 6.11 -5.15
CA ASN A 86 -3.74 5.31 -6.12
C ASN A 86 -2.77 4.66 -7.14
N HIS A 87 -1.91 5.45 -7.78
CA HIS A 87 -0.93 4.93 -8.74
C HIS A 87 0.06 3.95 -8.11
N THR A 88 0.40 4.12 -6.83
CA THR A 88 1.28 3.20 -6.12
C THR A 88 0.66 1.81 -6.06
N CYS A 89 -0.59 1.70 -5.62
CA CYS A 89 -1.33 0.44 -5.65
C CYS A 89 -1.51 -0.10 -7.07
N LEU A 90 -1.99 0.73 -8.01
CA LEU A 90 -2.33 0.29 -9.35
C LEU A 90 -1.13 -0.18 -10.19
N SER A 91 0.08 0.14 -9.77
CA SER A 91 1.29 -0.41 -10.37
C SER A 91 1.67 -1.82 -9.92
N SER A 92 1.18 -2.26 -8.76
CA SER A 92 1.42 -3.61 -8.24
C SER A 92 0.28 -4.53 -8.65
N LEU A 93 0.57 -5.57 -9.44
CA LEU A 93 -0.45 -6.55 -9.85
C LEU A 93 -1.17 -7.20 -8.66
N GLN A 94 -0.49 -7.31 -7.52
CA GLN A 94 -0.99 -7.94 -6.31
C GLN A 94 -1.83 -7.01 -5.44
N CYS A 95 -1.78 -5.69 -5.66
CA CYS A 95 -2.52 -4.75 -4.82
C CYS A 95 -4.02 -4.85 -5.07
N GLN A 96 -4.77 -5.15 -4.02
CA GLN A 96 -6.24 -5.20 -4.02
C GLN A 96 -6.88 -3.99 -3.34
N ALA A 97 -6.18 -3.31 -2.43
CA ALA A 97 -6.72 -2.16 -1.70
C ALA A 97 -5.67 -1.08 -1.47
N TRP A 98 -6.13 0.18 -1.40
CA TRP A 98 -5.30 1.30 -0.97
C TRP A 98 -6.13 2.35 -0.24
N ARG A 99 -5.48 3.12 0.63
CA ARG A 99 -6.06 4.27 1.32
C ARG A 99 -5.04 5.39 1.47
N TYR A 100 -5.52 6.62 1.41
CA TYR A 100 -4.81 7.81 1.81
C TYR A 100 -5.54 8.45 2.99
N SER A 101 -4.81 8.69 4.08
CA SER A 101 -5.32 9.42 5.24
C SER A 101 -4.52 10.68 5.49
N THR A 102 -5.21 11.73 5.94
CA THR A 102 -4.58 12.99 6.36
C THR A 102 -3.88 12.87 7.72
N GLY A 103 -4.05 11.73 8.41
CA GLY A 103 -3.37 11.38 9.66
C GLY A 103 -1.97 10.84 9.46
N ASP A 104 -1.83 9.81 8.63
CA ASP A 104 -0.63 8.97 8.50
C ASP A 104 -0.05 8.94 7.07
N GLY A 105 -0.86 9.14 6.03
CA GLY A 105 -0.43 9.17 4.64
C GLY A 105 -0.97 8.00 3.81
N CYS A 106 -0.14 7.47 2.92
CA CYS A 106 -0.55 6.44 1.96
C CYS A 106 -0.22 5.02 2.44
N TRP A 107 -1.21 4.14 2.31
CA TRP A 107 -1.11 2.71 2.58
C TRP A 107 -1.72 1.91 1.43
N PHE A 108 -1.11 0.78 1.10
CA PHE A 108 -1.57 -0.07 -0.01
C PHE A 108 -1.26 -1.55 0.24
N ASP A 109 -2.00 -2.41 -0.42
CA ASP A 109 -1.84 -3.86 -0.33
C ASP A 109 -0.67 -4.36 -1.21
N ARG A 110 0.14 -5.27 -0.67
CA ARG A 110 1.23 -5.95 -1.39
C ARG A 110 0.88 -7.37 -1.84
N GLY A 111 -0.39 -7.74 -1.80
CA GLY A 111 -0.87 -9.10 -2.01
C GLY A 111 -1.01 -9.90 -0.71
N GLU A 112 -1.02 -9.22 0.42
CA GLU A 112 -1.15 -9.82 1.76
C GLU A 112 -2.61 -9.76 2.25
N LEU A 113 -3.45 -8.95 1.59
CA LEU A 113 -4.86 -8.85 1.92
C LEU A 113 -5.62 -10.14 1.60
N ALA A 114 -6.26 -10.71 2.62
CA ALA A 114 -7.09 -11.89 2.50
C ALA A 114 -8.29 -11.64 1.58
N TYR A 115 -8.66 -12.66 0.82
CA TYR A 115 -9.83 -12.65 -0.05
C TYR A 115 -10.84 -13.74 0.40
N PRO A 116 -12.14 -13.41 0.56
CA PRO A 116 -12.73 -12.07 0.47
C PRO A 116 -12.40 -11.22 1.72
N PRO A 117 -12.39 -9.87 1.61
CA PRO A 117 -12.22 -8.99 2.76
C PRO A 117 -13.39 -9.15 3.75
N THR A 118 -13.08 -9.16 5.05
CA THR A 118 -14.05 -9.29 6.14
C THR A 118 -14.22 -7.96 6.89
N THR A 119 -15.20 -7.91 7.80
CA THR A 119 -15.40 -6.77 8.71
C THR A 119 -14.21 -6.52 9.63
N ASP A 120 -13.42 -7.56 9.92
CA ASP A 120 -12.22 -7.44 10.75
C ASP A 120 -11.06 -6.80 9.97
N THR A 121 -11.11 -6.85 8.64
CA THR A 121 -10.10 -6.24 7.78
C THR A 121 -10.48 -4.80 7.41
N PHE A 122 -11.77 -4.54 7.16
CA PHE A 122 -12.30 -3.25 6.71
C PHE A 122 -13.12 -2.62 7.82
N ILE A 123 -12.42 -1.93 8.72
CA ILE A 123 -12.96 -1.44 9.99
C ILE A 123 -13.48 -0.01 9.80
N GLN A 124 -14.70 0.26 10.26
CA GLN A 124 -15.29 1.60 10.29
C GLN A 124 -15.42 2.11 11.73
N GLY A 125 -15.64 3.42 11.86
CA GLY A 125 -15.95 4.05 13.15
C GLY A 125 -14.75 4.24 14.09
N THR A 126 -13.54 3.90 13.65
CA THR A 126 -12.30 4.21 14.38
C THR A 126 -11.87 5.65 14.11
N GLU A 127 -11.07 6.22 15.02
CA GLU A 127 -10.48 7.55 14.82
C GLU A 127 -9.57 7.57 13.57
N ALA A 128 -8.84 6.48 13.31
CA ALA A 128 -8.01 6.36 12.12
C ALA A 128 -8.86 6.31 10.84
N ALA A 129 -9.98 5.58 10.84
CA ALA A 129 -10.90 5.52 9.72
C ALA A 129 -11.47 6.92 9.37
N ALA A 130 -11.74 7.76 10.37
CA ALA A 130 -12.23 9.13 10.16
C ALA A 130 -11.23 10.04 9.42
N LEU A 131 -9.93 9.72 9.47
CA LEU A 131 -8.87 10.46 8.76
C LEU A 131 -8.66 9.99 7.31
N VAL A 132 -9.30 8.89 6.89
CA VAL A 132 -9.17 8.34 5.54
C VAL A 132 -10.07 9.12 4.57
N VAL A 133 -9.43 10.02 3.81
CA VAL A 133 -10.10 10.93 2.86
C VAL A 133 -10.25 10.34 1.46
N ALA A 134 -9.50 9.27 1.14
CA ALA A 134 -9.63 8.55 -0.12
C ALA A 134 -9.15 7.10 0.02
N GLY A 135 -9.73 6.20 -0.76
CA GLY A 135 -9.25 4.84 -0.89
C GLY A 135 -10.17 3.99 -1.74
N ALA A 136 -9.67 2.86 -2.23
CA ALA A 136 -10.47 1.94 -3.03
C ALA A 136 -10.05 0.50 -2.79
N TYR A 137 -11.06 -0.37 -2.72
CA TYR A 137 -10.91 -1.80 -2.95
C TYR A 137 -11.12 -2.06 -4.44
N VAL A 138 -10.08 -2.57 -5.11
CA VAL A 138 -10.01 -2.67 -6.56
C VAL A 138 -9.91 -4.13 -7.00
N GLN A 139 -10.50 -4.40 -8.16
CA GLN A 139 -10.33 -5.67 -8.86
C GLN A 139 -9.71 -5.40 -10.23
N ARG A 140 -8.64 -6.12 -10.53
CA ARG A 140 -8.03 -6.11 -11.86
C ARG A 140 -8.85 -6.97 -12.81
N ILE A 141 -9.00 -6.47 -14.03
CA ILE A 141 -9.72 -7.17 -15.09
C ILE A 141 -8.68 -7.70 -16.06
N CYS A 142 -8.65 -9.02 -16.23
CA CYS A 142 -7.95 -9.65 -17.34
C CYS A 142 -8.79 -9.42 -18.59
N GLU A 143 -8.36 -8.53 -19.46
CA GLU A 143 -8.94 -8.46 -20.79
C GLU A 143 -8.49 -9.70 -21.57
N VAL A 144 -9.46 -10.46 -22.07
CA VAL A 144 -9.19 -11.47 -23.07
C VAL A 144 -8.85 -10.71 -24.36
N PRO A 145 -7.70 -10.98 -25.01
CA PRO A 145 -7.40 -10.42 -26.33
C PRO A 145 -8.62 -10.54 -27.25
N GLN A 146 -9.01 -9.45 -27.91
CA GLN A 146 -10.22 -9.45 -28.75
C GLN A 146 -10.18 -10.53 -29.83
N ASP A 147 -8.99 -10.85 -30.33
CA ASP A 147 -8.75 -11.90 -31.31
C ASP A 147 -9.14 -13.31 -30.79
N LEU A 148 -9.09 -13.54 -29.48
CA LEU A 148 -9.56 -14.80 -28.87
C LEU A 148 -11.08 -14.85 -28.71
N HIS A 149 -11.79 -13.72 -28.68
CA HIS A 149 -13.25 -13.72 -28.65
C HIS A 149 -13.85 -14.19 -29.99
N GLU A 150 -13.21 -13.86 -31.12
CA GLU A 150 -13.71 -14.22 -32.45
C GLU A 150 -13.60 -15.73 -32.73
N HIS A 151 -12.57 -16.38 -32.19
CA HIS A 151 -12.40 -17.83 -32.31
C HIS A 151 -13.31 -18.65 -31.40
N VAL A 152 -13.82 -18.10 -30.29
CA VAL A 152 -14.76 -18.80 -29.41
C VAL A 152 -16.20 -18.77 -29.97
N ALA A 153 -16.56 -17.73 -30.73
CA ALA A 153 -17.90 -17.60 -31.31
C ALA A 153 -18.21 -18.59 -32.46
N THR A 154 -17.20 -19.25 -33.02
CA THR A 154 -17.37 -20.10 -34.24
C THR A 154 -17.50 -21.60 -33.94
N THR A 155 -17.34 -22.06 -32.69
CA THR A 155 -17.41 -23.49 -32.34
C THR A 155 -18.65 -23.85 -31.52
N THR A 156 -19.83 -23.38 -31.95
CA THR A 156 -21.13 -23.86 -31.45
C THR A 156 -21.97 -24.39 -32.61
N ILE A 157 -21.52 -25.47 -33.22
CA ILE A 157 -22.45 -26.49 -33.74
C ILE A 157 -22.47 -27.58 -32.67
N MET A 158 -23.20 -27.34 -31.58
CA MET A 158 -23.56 -28.46 -30.70
C MET A 158 -24.62 -29.29 -31.44
N PRO A 159 -24.45 -30.62 -31.56
CA PRO A 159 -25.57 -31.47 -31.94
C PRO A 159 -26.67 -31.28 -30.89
N ALA A 160 -27.90 -31.11 -31.35
CA ALA A 160 -29.07 -30.88 -30.51
C ALA A 160 -29.08 -31.89 -29.33
N MET A 161 -28.79 -31.41 -28.12
CA MET A 161 -29.09 -32.18 -26.92
C MET A 161 -30.61 -32.29 -26.87
N SER A 162 -31.07 -33.54 -26.98
CA SER A 162 -32.46 -33.92 -26.77
C SER A 162 -32.97 -33.30 -25.47
N THR A 163 -34.05 -32.53 -25.59
CA THR A 163 -34.77 -31.91 -24.48
C THR A 163 -35.04 -32.97 -23.40
N PRO A 164 -34.51 -32.82 -22.17
CA PRO A 164 -34.90 -33.70 -21.08
C PRO A 164 -36.41 -33.51 -20.82
N PRO A 165 -37.14 -34.60 -20.53
CA PRO A 165 -38.58 -34.54 -20.31
C PRO A 165 -38.90 -33.58 -19.16
N LEU A 166 -39.92 -32.76 -19.41
CA LEU A 166 -40.49 -31.80 -18.48
C LEU A 166 -40.93 -32.51 -17.20
N MET A 167 -40.09 -32.51 -16.17
CA MET A 167 -40.52 -32.89 -14.83
C MET A 167 -41.46 -31.80 -14.32
N THR A 168 -42.74 -32.13 -14.24
CA THR A 168 -43.75 -31.35 -13.52
C THR A 168 -43.27 -31.09 -12.10
N PRO A 169 -43.19 -29.81 -11.67
CA PRO A 169 -42.82 -29.49 -10.31
C PRO A 169 -43.87 -30.06 -9.33
N PRO A 170 -43.45 -30.59 -8.17
CA PRO A 170 -44.37 -31.00 -7.13
C PRO A 170 -45.19 -29.80 -6.61
N PRO A 171 -46.42 -30.04 -6.12
CA PRO A 171 -47.27 -28.99 -5.58
C PRO A 171 -46.55 -28.29 -4.42
N ILE A 172 -46.43 -26.97 -4.53
CA ILE A 172 -45.90 -26.11 -3.49
C ILE A 172 -46.85 -26.19 -2.30
N ALA A 173 -46.42 -26.82 -1.20
CA ALA A 173 -47.13 -26.75 0.06
C ALA A 173 -47.05 -25.32 0.59
N GLU A 174 -48.21 -24.69 0.78
CA GLU A 174 -48.34 -23.37 1.41
C GLU A 174 -47.78 -23.43 2.84
N VAL A 175 -46.60 -22.87 3.04
CA VAL A 175 -46.05 -22.62 4.37
C VAL A 175 -46.71 -21.34 4.90
N SER A 176 -47.70 -21.50 5.77
CA SER A 176 -48.29 -20.39 6.53
C SER A 176 -47.26 -19.86 7.53
N ILE A 177 -46.66 -18.72 7.22
CA ILE A 177 -45.76 -18.01 8.13
C ILE A 177 -46.63 -17.22 9.14
N PRO A 178 -46.43 -17.39 10.46
CA PRO A 178 -47.14 -16.61 11.45
C PRO A 178 -46.74 -15.13 11.36
N ILE A 179 -47.74 -14.26 11.23
CA ILE A 179 -47.62 -12.81 11.29
C ILE A 179 -47.20 -12.44 12.71
N ILE A 180 -45.94 -12.04 12.89
CA ILE A 180 -45.46 -11.50 14.17
C ILE A 180 -45.90 -10.04 14.22
N ASN A 181 -46.87 -9.73 15.08
CA ASN A 181 -47.32 -8.38 15.34
C ASN A 181 -46.14 -7.54 15.86
N ALA A 182 -45.90 -6.40 15.20
CA ALA A 182 -44.89 -5.43 15.57
C ALA A 182 -45.28 -4.76 16.90
N THR A 183 -44.67 -5.23 18.00
CA THR A 183 -44.77 -4.56 19.30
C THR A 183 -43.96 -3.27 19.26
N ALA A 184 -44.59 -2.19 19.72
CA ALA A 184 -44.14 -0.81 19.66
C ALA A 184 -42.68 -0.62 20.11
N LEU A 185 -41.92 0.07 19.26
CA LEU A 185 -40.56 0.55 19.52
C LEU A 185 -40.60 1.59 20.66
N PRO A 186 -39.81 1.45 21.74
CA PRO A 186 -39.72 2.47 22.78
C PRO A 186 -39.06 3.75 22.22
N LYS A 187 -39.67 4.90 22.55
CA LYS A 187 -39.15 6.23 22.19
C LYS A 187 -37.71 6.41 22.70
N PRO A 188 -36.79 6.96 21.89
CA PRO A 188 -35.47 7.33 22.35
C PRO A 188 -35.57 8.42 23.41
N VAL A 189 -35.04 8.16 24.60
CA VAL A 189 -34.83 9.17 25.64
C VAL A 189 -33.61 9.99 25.22
N LEU A 190 -33.83 11.26 24.86
CA LEU A 190 -32.75 12.23 24.67
C LEU A 190 -32.05 12.47 26.02
N PRO A 191 -30.72 12.32 26.13
CA PRO A 191 -29.99 12.81 27.28
C PRO A 191 -29.96 14.34 27.29
N ALA A 192 -30.24 14.90 28.46
CA ALA A 192 -30.25 16.34 28.73
C ALA A 192 -28.87 16.96 28.44
N ALA A 193 -28.89 18.08 27.71
CA ALA A 193 -27.74 18.94 27.52
C ALA A 193 -27.30 19.53 28.87
N HIS A 194 -26.13 19.11 29.36
CA HIS A 194 -25.46 19.80 30.44
C HIS A 194 -24.70 21.00 29.88
N THR A 195 -25.35 22.16 29.92
CA THR A 195 -24.70 23.46 29.80
C THR A 195 -23.90 23.71 31.07
N LYS A 196 -22.58 23.55 31.02
CA LYS A 196 -21.68 24.10 32.04
C LYS A 196 -20.61 24.92 31.35
N ALA A 197 -20.87 26.22 31.28
CA ALA A 197 -19.88 27.24 30.97
C ALA A 197 -19.05 27.44 32.24
N ASP A 198 -17.91 26.74 32.34
CA ASP A 198 -16.90 27.03 33.35
C ASP A 198 -15.81 27.91 32.73
N GLN A 199 -15.60 29.04 33.39
CA GLN A 199 -14.61 30.06 33.15
C GLN A 199 -13.19 29.48 33.13
N PHE A 200 -12.42 29.76 32.08
CA PHE A 200 -10.97 29.67 32.12
C PHE A 200 -10.38 31.02 32.53
N PRO A 201 -9.56 31.09 33.60
CA PRO A 201 -8.81 32.29 33.93
C PRO A 201 -7.65 32.48 32.96
N SER A 202 -7.61 33.67 32.35
CA SER A 202 -6.46 34.16 31.57
C SER A 202 -5.22 34.17 32.46
N THR A 203 -4.30 33.24 32.20
CA THR A 203 -2.97 33.25 32.79
C THR A 203 -2.00 33.75 31.72
N SER A 204 -1.44 34.94 31.96
CA SER A 204 -0.41 35.55 31.15
C SER A 204 0.89 34.73 31.19
N LEU A 205 1.45 34.44 30.03
CA LEU A 205 2.76 33.83 29.85
C LEU A 205 3.86 34.89 30.07
N PRO A 206 4.88 34.64 30.90
CA PRO A 206 6.13 35.39 30.85
C PRO A 206 7.03 34.84 29.73
N SER A 207 7.49 35.74 28.87
CA SER A 207 8.60 35.51 27.95
C SER A 207 9.87 35.21 28.74
N SER A 208 10.44 34.01 28.59
CA SER A 208 11.82 33.74 28.99
C SER A 208 12.60 33.09 27.85
N SER A 209 13.57 33.86 27.38
CA SER A 209 14.66 33.42 26.51
C SER A 209 15.59 32.52 27.33
N SER A 210 15.79 31.28 26.89
CA SER A 210 16.90 30.46 27.38
C SER A 210 17.53 29.66 26.23
N LYS A 211 18.87 29.74 26.21
CA LYS A 211 19.80 29.09 25.29
C LYS A 211 19.68 27.56 25.35
N PRO A 212 19.99 26.84 24.25
CA PRO A 212 20.10 25.39 24.28
C PRO A 212 21.41 24.96 24.96
N THR A 213 21.29 24.22 26.06
CA THR A 213 22.37 23.45 26.68
C THR A 213 22.36 22.05 26.06
N THR A 214 23.48 21.68 25.42
CA THR A 214 23.73 20.36 24.87
C THR A 214 24.01 19.37 26.02
N THR A 215 23.12 18.40 26.22
CA THR A 215 23.35 17.27 27.13
C THR A 215 23.57 16.01 26.29
N ALA A 216 24.77 15.43 26.41
CA ALA A 216 25.15 14.18 25.75
C ALA A 216 24.42 12.98 26.37
N MET A 217 23.97 12.05 25.52
CA MET A 217 23.46 10.74 25.94
C MET A 217 24.58 9.71 26.11
N PRO A 218 24.45 8.75 27.03
CA PRO A 218 25.43 7.70 27.26
C PRO A 218 25.37 6.59 26.21
N THR A 219 26.57 6.19 25.76
CA THR A 219 26.84 5.05 24.87
C THR A 219 26.47 3.73 25.56
N SER A 220 25.54 2.97 24.96
CA SER A 220 25.23 1.60 25.34
C SER A 220 25.98 0.64 24.41
N THR A 221 26.88 -0.14 24.99
CA THR A 221 27.70 -1.15 24.31
C THR A 221 26.98 -2.50 24.38
N LEU A 222 26.67 -3.12 23.24
CA LEU A 222 26.21 -4.52 23.16
C LEU A 222 27.20 -5.38 22.35
N PRO A 223 27.31 -6.68 22.68
CA PRO A 223 28.44 -7.51 22.31
C PRO A 223 28.39 -8.07 20.89
N ASN A 224 29.61 -8.13 20.35
CA ASN A 224 30.12 -8.68 19.11
C ASN A 224 29.63 -10.13 18.84
N ALA A 225 28.93 -10.34 17.71
CA ALA A 225 28.61 -11.65 17.18
C ALA A 225 29.55 -12.00 16.01
N SER A 226 30.35 -13.04 16.23
CA SER A 226 31.40 -13.52 15.33
C SER A 226 30.83 -14.09 14.03
N HIS A 227 31.28 -13.56 12.89
CA HIS A 227 31.05 -14.16 11.58
C HIS A 227 32.15 -15.18 11.25
N ALA A 228 31.74 -16.39 10.89
CA ALA A 228 32.60 -17.41 10.29
C ALA A 228 33.05 -16.96 8.88
N VAL A 229 34.36 -16.99 8.67
CA VAL A 229 35.05 -16.65 7.41
C VAL A 229 35.21 -17.93 6.58
N LEU A 230 34.80 -17.90 5.31
CA LEU A 230 35.27 -18.83 4.28
C LEU A 230 36.18 -18.08 3.29
N PRO A 231 37.27 -18.71 2.81
CA PRO A 231 38.39 -18.01 2.18
C PRO A 231 38.12 -17.65 0.70
N ARG A 232 38.57 -16.46 0.31
CA ARG A 232 38.65 -15.99 -1.07
C ARG A 232 40.12 -15.98 -1.52
N ALA A 233 40.36 -16.54 -2.70
CA ALA A 233 41.67 -16.63 -3.34
C ALA A 233 42.26 -15.25 -3.70
N ARG A 234 43.59 -15.20 -3.68
CA ARG A 234 44.48 -14.04 -3.68
C ARG A 234 45.05 -13.77 -5.08
N ALA A 235 45.08 -12.49 -5.49
CA ALA A 235 46.10 -11.85 -6.36
C ALA A 235 45.75 -10.35 -6.42
N GLY A 236 46.42 -9.45 -5.69
CA GLY A 236 47.62 -8.70 -6.08
C GLY A 236 47.27 -7.19 -6.05
N ALA A 237 47.52 -6.49 -4.94
CA ALA A 237 48.65 -5.58 -4.67
C ALA A 237 48.56 -4.20 -5.35
N GLY A 238 48.32 -3.14 -4.55
CA GLY A 238 48.42 -1.73 -4.98
C GLY A 238 47.83 -0.69 -4.02
N ALA A 239 48.58 -0.37 -2.96
CA ALA A 239 48.70 0.89 -2.17
C ALA A 239 47.49 1.81 -1.80
N HIS A 240 47.37 2.01 -0.46
CA HIS A 240 47.13 3.24 0.34
C HIS A 240 46.12 4.32 -0.09
N VAL A 241 45.15 4.61 0.79
CA VAL A 241 44.95 5.88 1.54
C VAL A 241 43.87 5.68 2.64
N HIS A 242 44.12 6.27 3.81
CA HIS A 242 43.21 6.38 4.96
C HIS A 242 42.02 7.31 4.65
N ASP A 243 40.81 6.95 5.09
CA ASP A 243 40.06 7.75 6.07
C ASP A 243 38.72 7.10 6.44
N ALA A 244 38.38 7.25 7.72
CA ALA A 244 37.15 6.82 8.35
C ALA A 244 35.94 7.66 7.89
N VAL A 245 34.73 7.12 8.00
CA VAL A 245 33.53 7.73 8.62
C VAL A 245 32.33 6.79 8.46
N GLY A 246 31.64 6.51 9.57
CA GLY A 246 30.18 6.55 9.64
C GLY A 246 29.42 5.27 9.30
N GLU A 247 29.15 4.49 10.34
CA GLU A 247 28.15 3.44 10.40
C GLU A 247 26.76 3.99 10.03
N ALA A 248 26.18 3.51 8.93
CA ALA A 248 24.79 3.74 8.57
C ALA A 248 23.99 2.47 8.88
N ASP A 249 23.13 2.56 9.90
CA ASP A 249 22.20 1.50 10.30
C ASP A 249 21.17 1.21 9.19
N LYS A 250 21.56 0.26 8.33
CA LYS A 250 20.85 -0.96 7.95
C LYS A 250 19.33 -1.02 8.27
N PHE A 251 18.50 -0.62 7.30
CA PHE A 251 17.19 -1.25 7.07
C PHE A 251 17.19 -1.93 5.69
N PRO A 252 16.71 -3.19 5.57
CA PRO A 252 16.81 -3.95 4.33
C PRO A 252 15.76 -3.50 3.31
N GLY A 253 16.06 -2.43 2.58
CA GLY A 253 15.39 -2.11 1.32
C GLY A 253 15.75 -3.17 0.28
N SER A 254 14.85 -4.12 0.04
CA SER A 254 15.06 -5.18 -0.96
C SER A 254 14.86 -4.63 -2.38
N PHE A 255 15.92 -4.06 -2.97
CA PHE A 255 16.00 -3.86 -4.42
C PHE A 255 16.69 -5.08 -5.04
N LEU A 256 16.05 -5.72 -6.00
CA LEU A 256 16.71 -6.75 -6.79
C LEU A 256 17.63 -6.04 -7.81
N ARG A 257 18.95 -6.13 -7.61
CA ARG A 257 19.93 -5.62 -8.56
C ARG A 257 20.03 -6.60 -9.72
N VAL A 258 19.58 -6.19 -10.91
CA VAL A 258 19.73 -6.97 -12.13
C VAL A 258 20.81 -6.31 -12.97
N LEU A 259 21.98 -6.95 -13.03
CA LEU A 259 23.05 -6.52 -13.93
C LEU A 259 22.59 -6.76 -15.37
N THR A 260 22.67 -5.73 -16.20
CA THR A 260 22.47 -5.84 -17.65
C THR A 260 23.84 -5.91 -18.29
N SER A 261 24.17 -7.06 -18.89
CA SER A 261 25.31 -7.23 -19.81
C SER A 261 25.05 -6.55 -21.14
#